data_AF-A0A1G2YME9-F1
#
_entry.id   AF-A0A1G2YME9-F1
#
_cell.length_a   1.000
_cell.length_b   1.000
_cell.length_c   1.000
_cell.angle_alpha   90.00
_cell.angle_beta   90.00
_cell.angle_gamma   90.00
#
_symmetry.space_group_name_H-M   'P 1'
#
loop_
_entity.id
_entity.type
_entity.pdbx_description
1 polymer ?
#
loop_
_entity_poly.entity_id
_entity_poly.type
_entity_poly.pdbx_seq_one_letter_code
_entity_poly.pdbx_strand_id
1 'polypeptide(L)'
;MENKASKTDFVRGKDEHGEFYLIPLSGFKKKTQFFAKIDPEDFADISQFHWTVANDKKQSKLYYAQRIYSLDGKRHCEKMHRRIMKVPPGVLVDHKNGDGLENRKYNLRVATVSENNQNQKPGIRGKNKYKGATWDKACKKWRAQICYHKKLIWLGYFTNEVDAAMAYDNAAIKYFGSFACLNFPEKRNIVHLKDGDYKMSYVMSEQDVQNIEKKLNDLKNYPISQIFLILKDKGLDEIVNMCHYFGCGISELPQKIRHFSKIKKPMPMFKQEIEK
;
A
#
# COMPACT_ATOMS: atom_id res chain seq x y z
N MET A 1 -10.70 45.05 -32.35
CA MET A 1 -10.42 43.59 -32.40
C MET A 1 -9.69 43.23 -31.12
N GLU A 2 -10.42 42.85 -30.08
CA GLU A 2 -9.84 42.27 -28.86
C GLU A 2 -10.57 40.97 -28.62
N ASN A 3 -9.94 39.88 -29.05
CA ASN A 3 -10.44 38.55 -28.78
C ASN A 3 -10.02 38.18 -27.35
N LYS A 4 -10.87 38.51 -26.37
CA LYS A 4 -10.73 38.02 -24.99
C LYS A 4 -10.91 36.50 -25.03
N ALA A 5 -9.81 35.76 -25.00
CA ALA A 5 -9.82 34.33 -24.77
C ALA A 5 -10.49 34.07 -23.40
N SER A 6 -11.72 33.54 -23.46
CA SER A 6 -12.56 33.18 -22.33
C SER A 6 -11.83 32.20 -21.40
N LYS A 7 -11.88 32.50 -20.09
CA LYS A 7 -11.43 31.70 -18.94
C LYS A 7 -11.55 30.17 -19.15
N THR A 8 -10.42 29.57 -19.51
CA THR A 8 -9.85 28.30 -19.02
C THR A 8 -10.80 27.17 -18.59
N ASP A 9 -10.75 26.05 -19.33
CA ASP A 9 -11.41 24.75 -19.13
C ASP A 9 -11.00 23.99 -17.84
N PHE A 10 -11.07 24.63 -16.67
CA PHE A 10 -10.83 23.96 -15.39
C PHE A 10 -12.15 23.43 -14.83
N VAL A 11 -12.16 22.14 -14.50
CA VAL A 11 -13.34 21.48 -13.94
C VAL A 11 -13.17 21.36 -12.43
N ARG A 12 -14.13 21.89 -11.67
CA ARG A 12 -14.23 21.70 -10.22
C ARG A 12 -15.03 20.43 -9.93
N GLY A 13 -14.60 19.65 -8.96
CA GLY A 13 -15.30 18.46 -8.50
C GLY A 13 -15.27 18.32 -6.98
N LYS A 14 -15.94 17.29 -6.47
CA LYS A 14 -15.95 16.93 -5.05
C LYS A 14 -16.02 15.42 -4.91
N ASP A 15 -15.21 14.87 -4.00
CA ASP A 15 -15.25 13.47 -3.59
C ASP A 15 -15.15 13.34 -2.06
N GLU A 16 -14.91 12.13 -1.57
CA GLU A 16 -14.77 11.81 -0.13
C GLU A 16 -13.61 12.54 0.56
N HIS A 17 -12.64 13.05 -0.21
CA HIS A 17 -11.51 13.84 0.30
C HIS A 17 -11.71 15.35 0.12
N GLY A 18 -12.91 15.78 -0.24
CA GLY A 18 -13.27 17.19 -0.37
C GLY A 18 -13.32 17.67 -1.81
N GLU A 19 -13.27 18.99 -1.97
CA GLU A 19 -13.31 19.64 -3.27
C GLU A 19 -11.95 19.57 -3.96
N PHE A 20 -11.96 19.58 -5.29
CA PHE A 20 -10.73 19.54 -6.08
C PHE A 20 -10.90 20.29 -7.41
N TYR A 21 -9.77 20.65 -8.00
CA TYR A 21 -9.70 21.14 -9.38
C TYR A 21 -8.98 20.13 -10.27
N LEU A 22 -9.47 19.99 -11.50
CA LEU A 22 -8.81 19.26 -12.57
C LEU A 22 -7.99 20.21 -13.44
N ILE A 23 -6.68 19.99 -13.46
CA ILE A 23 -5.73 20.72 -14.30
C ILE A 23 -5.44 19.89 -15.55
N PRO A 24 -5.81 20.37 -16.76
CA PRO A 24 -5.52 19.66 -17.99
C PRO A 24 -4.01 19.57 -18.22
N LEU A 25 -3.55 18.40 -18.65
CA LEU A 25 -2.14 18.13 -18.94
C LEU A 25 -1.97 17.83 -20.43
N SER A 26 -1.00 18.49 -21.06
CA SER A 26 -0.63 18.18 -22.44
C SER A 26 0.21 16.90 -22.52
N GLY A 27 -0.11 16.02 -23.47
CA GLY A 27 0.50 14.69 -23.57
C GLY A 27 0.87 14.25 -24.99
N PHE A 28 1.73 13.23 -25.06
CA PHE A 28 2.35 12.71 -26.30
C PHE A 28 1.40 11.91 -27.21
N LYS A 29 0.21 11.53 -26.76
CA LYS A 29 -0.72 10.69 -27.55
C LYS A 29 -2.01 11.47 -27.85
N LYS A 30 -2.24 11.76 -29.14
CA LYS A 30 -3.37 12.56 -29.68
C LYS A 30 -4.79 12.10 -29.31
N LYS A 31 -4.97 11.00 -28.56
CA LYS A 31 -6.30 10.41 -28.24
C LYS A 31 -6.65 10.33 -26.75
N THR A 32 -5.77 10.75 -25.84
CA THR A 32 -6.05 10.65 -24.39
C THR A 32 -5.75 11.96 -23.69
N GLN A 33 -6.79 12.58 -23.14
CA GLN A 33 -6.68 13.76 -22.29
C GLN A 33 -6.31 13.31 -20.87
N PHE A 34 -5.32 13.98 -20.28
CA PHE A 34 -4.90 13.74 -18.90
C PHE A 34 -5.26 14.94 -18.03
N PHE A 35 -5.61 14.67 -16.77
CA PHE A 35 -5.88 15.70 -15.77
C PHE A 35 -5.14 15.37 -14.49
N ALA A 36 -4.62 16.40 -13.82
CA ALA A 36 -4.15 16.31 -12.45
C ALA A 36 -5.20 16.88 -11.48
N LYS A 37 -5.40 16.21 -10.34
CA LYS A 37 -6.24 16.72 -9.25
C LYS A 37 -5.39 17.51 -8.26
N ILE A 38 -5.88 18.66 -7.83
CA ILE A 38 -5.25 19.52 -6.81
C ILE A 38 -6.28 20.09 -5.85
N ASP A 39 -5.83 20.54 -4.67
CA ASP A 39 -6.68 21.22 -3.70
C ASP A 39 -7.03 22.63 -4.16
N PRO A 40 -8.21 23.17 -3.78
CA PRO A 40 -8.63 24.53 -4.14
C PRO A 40 -7.64 25.63 -3.74
N GLU A 41 -6.98 25.47 -2.59
CA GLU A 41 -5.98 26.41 -2.07
C GLU A 41 -4.72 26.51 -2.94
N ASP A 42 -4.37 25.45 -3.67
CA ASP A 42 -3.18 25.43 -4.54
C ASP A 42 -3.52 25.87 -5.97
N PHE A 43 -4.81 26.03 -6.29
CA PHE A 43 -5.27 26.33 -7.65
C PHE A 43 -4.68 27.61 -8.22
N ALA A 44 -4.63 28.69 -7.43
CA ALA A 44 -4.11 29.98 -7.89
C ALA A 44 -2.63 29.90 -8.31
N ASP A 45 -1.81 29.17 -7.56
CA ASP A 45 -0.37 29.00 -7.87
C ASP A 45 -0.15 27.98 -9.00
N ILE A 46 -0.97 26.94 -9.11
CA ILE A 46 -0.74 25.87 -10.08
C ILE A 46 -1.35 26.17 -11.47
N SER A 47 -2.51 26.84 -11.53
CA SER A 47 -3.26 27.09 -12.78
C SER A 47 -2.60 28.10 -13.71
N GLN A 48 -1.68 28.92 -13.20
CA GLN A 48 -0.92 29.90 -14.01
C GLN A 48 0.09 29.24 -14.96
N PHE A 49 0.40 27.95 -14.79
CA PHE A 49 1.43 27.26 -15.58
C PHE A 49 0.83 26.27 -16.57
N HIS A 50 1.55 26.07 -17.68
CA HIS A 50 1.29 24.98 -18.62
C HIS A 50 1.93 23.68 -18.13
N TRP A 51 1.11 22.65 -17.93
CA TRP A 51 1.56 21.35 -17.43
C TRP A 51 1.51 20.26 -18.50
N THR A 52 2.47 19.35 -18.43
CA THR A 52 2.61 18.20 -19.31
C THR A 52 2.61 16.91 -18.52
N VAL A 53 2.19 15.82 -19.15
CA VAL A 53 2.30 14.49 -18.56
C VAL A 53 3.65 13.86 -18.88
N ALA A 54 4.32 13.35 -17.85
CA ALA A 54 5.47 12.45 -17.97
C ALA A 54 5.09 11.03 -17.57
N ASN A 55 5.64 10.03 -18.25
CA ASN A 55 5.44 8.61 -17.94
C ASN A 55 6.72 8.01 -17.34
N ASP A 56 6.57 7.19 -16.29
CA ASP A 56 7.67 6.36 -15.79
C ASP A 56 7.83 5.11 -16.65
N LYS A 57 8.94 5.04 -17.40
CA LYS A 57 9.26 3.90 -18.26
C LYS A 57 9.37 2.56 -17.50
N LYS A 58 9.65 2.58 -16.19
CA LYS A 58 9.73 1.38 -15.34
C LYS A 58 8.35 0.87 -14.94
N GLN A 59 7.38 1.78 -14.82
CA GLN A 59 5.99 1.49 -14.46
C GLN A 59 5.10 2.08 -15.55
N SER A 60 4.88 1.33 -16.63
CA SER A 60 4.29 1.85 -17.89
C SER A 60 2.95 2.58 -17.78
N LYS A 61 2.25 2.50 -16.64
CA LYS A 61 0.99 3.20 -16.34
C LYS A 61 1.10 4.34 -15.32
N LEU A 62 2.30 4.64 -14.82
CA LEU A 62 2.51 5.71 -13.85
C LEU A 62 2.81 7.02 -14.56
N TYR A 63 1.95 8.00 -14.30
CA TYR A 63 2.00 9.32 -14.91
C TYR A 63 2.24 10.38 -13.84
N TYR A 64 2.99 11.41 -14.20
CA TYR A 64 3.27 12.55 -13.34
C TYR A 64 3.00 13.85 -14.10
N ALA A 65 2.39 14.82 -13.42
CA ALA A 65 2.31 16.18 -13.92
C ALA A 65 3.67 16.89 -13.73
N GLN A 66 4.19 17.45 -14.82
CA GLN A 66 5.44 18.21 -14.83
C GLN A 66 5.36 19.41 -15.76
N ARG A 67 6.15 20.44 -15.50
CA ARG A 67 6.39 21.54 -16.43
C ARG A 67 7.85 21.58 -16.81
N ILE A 68 8.11 21.98 -18.05
CA ILE A 68 9.45 22.20 -18.58
C ILE A 68 9.53 23.67 -18.99
N TYR A 69 10.56 24.38 -18.53
CA TYR A 69 10.77 25.79 -18.84
C TYR A 69 12.27 26.10 -18.94
N SER A 70 12.60 27.23 -19.56
CA SER A 70 13.97 27.73 -19.65
C SER A 70 14.14 28.88 -18.66
N LEU A 71 15.22 28.86 -17.88
CA LEU A 71 15.62 29.94 -16.98
C LEU A 71 17.14 30.04 -17.05
N ASP A 72 17.68 31.23 -17.30
CA ASP A 72 19.11 31.50 -17.46
C ASP A 72 19.78 30.62 -18.54
N GLY A 73 19.08 30.39 -19.64
CA GLY A 73 19.53 29.53 -20.74
C GLY A 73 19.58 28.04 -20.40
N LYS A 74 19.19 27.64 -19.17
CA LYS A 74 19.15 26.24 -18.73
C LYS A 74 17.72 25.72 -18.72
N ARG A 75 17.55 24.47 -19.16
CA ARG A 75 16.26 23.79 -19.13
C ARG A 75 15.99 23.22 -17.75
N HIS A 76 14.86 23.59 -17.15
CA HIS A 76 14.39 23.12 -15.87
C HIS A 76 13.18 22.19 -16.04
N CYS A 77 13.06 21.22 -15.15
CA CYS A 77 11.90 20.33 -15.07
C CYS A 77 11.39 20.36 -13.64
N GLU A 78 10.13 20.77 -13.47
CA GLU A 78 9.50 20.87 -12.17
C GLU A 78 8.26 19.98 -12.12
N LYS A 79 8.13 19.20 -11.05
CA LYS A 79 6.97 18.34 -10.80
C LYS A 79 5.91 19.07 -10.00
N MET A 80 4.64 18.88 -10.36
CA MET A 80 3.52 19.56 -9.71
C MET A 80 3.47 19.27 -8.20
N HIS A 81 3.57 18.01 -7.79
CA HIS A 81 3.57 17.64 -6.36
C HIS A 81 4.70 18.30 -5.55
N ARG A 82 5.87 18.55 -6.15
CA ARG A 82 7.00 19.22 -5.46
C ARG A 82 6.70 20.70 -5.23
N ARG A 83 6.08 21.35 -6.23
CA ARG A 83 5.67 22.76 -6.15
C ARG A 83 4.63 22.95 -5.05
N ILE A 84 3.62 22.07 -4.99
CA ILE A 84 2.57 22.08 -3.97
C ILE A 84 3.16 21.94 -2.56
N MET A 85 4.08 20.99 -2.37
CA MET A 85 4.69 20.75 -1.06
C MET A 85 5.82 21.73 -0.70
N LYS A 86 6.27 22.58 -1.62
CA LYS A 86 7.34 23.58 -1.44
C LYS A 86 8.60 23.01 -0.77
N VAL A 87 8.99 21.79 -1.17
CA VAL A 87 10.15 21.10 -0.59
C VAL A 87 11.48 21.56 -1.20
N PRO A 88 12.57 21.61 -0.41
CA PRO A 88 13.89 21.95 -0.93
C PRO A 88 14.43 20.89 -1.91
N PRO A 89 15.45 21.23 -2.72
CA PRO A 89 16.14 20.26 -3.55
C PRO A 89 16.65 19.05 -2.75
N GLY A 90 16.58 17.84 -3.32
CA GLY A 90 17.05 16.60 -2.67
C GLY A 90 16.00 15.89 -1.79
N VAL A 91 15.00 16.61 -1.28
CA VAL A 91 13.85 15.99 -0.57
C VAL A 91 12.87 15.43 -1.59
N LEU A 92 12.37 14.20 -1.42
CA LEU A 92 11.34 13.63 -2.29
C LEU A 92 9.94 13.82 -1.71
N VAL A 93 8.96 13.76 -2.59
CA VAL A 93 7.53 13.76 -2.24
C VAL A 93 6.93 12.53 -2.90
N ASP A 94 6.32 11.69 -2.08
CA ASP A 94 5.69 10.44 -2.47
C ASP A 94 4.16 10.59 -2.53
N HIS A 95 3.54 9.88 -3.46
CA HIS A 95 2.09 9.76 -3.58
C HIS A 95 1.64 8.50 -2.83
N LYS A 96 0.93 8.67 -1.71
CA LYS A 96 0.52 7.56 -0.82
C LYS A 96 -0.22 6.45 -1.58
N ASN A 97 -1.09 6.79 -2.52
CA ASN A 97 -1.85 5.84 -3.35
C ASN A 97 -1.09 5.33 -4.60
N GLY A 98 0.08 5.89 -4.89
CA GLY A 98 0.87 5.60 -6.10
C GLY A 98 0.23 6.08 -7.41
N ASP A 99 -0.67 7.06 -7.36
CA ASP A 99 -1.18 7.81 -8.52
C ASP A 99 -0.50 9.18 -8.58
N GLY A 100 0.41 9.36 -9.55
CA GLY A 100 1.18 10.58 -9.72
C GLY A 100 0.39 11.77 -10.30
N LEU A 101 -0.89 11.59 -10.64
CA LEU A 101 -1.80 12.66 -11.07
C LEU A 101 -2.74 13.15 -9.95
N GLU A 102 -2.84 12.44 -8.83
CA GLU A 102 -3.58 12.85 -7.63
C GLU A 102 -2.66 13.67 -6.71
N ASN A 103 -2.60 14.99 -6.93
CA ASN A 103 -1.64 15.88 -6.29
C ASN A 103 -2.23 16.67 -5.11
N ARG A 104 -3.39 16.25 -4.57
CA ARG A 104 -3.93 16.81 -3.32
C ARG A 104 -3.07 16.44 -2.10
N LYS A 105 -2.94 17.36 -1.14
CA LYS A 105 -2.06 17.26 0.03
C LYS A 105 -2.33 16.04 0.89
N TYR A 106 -3.58 15.58 1.02
CA TYR A 106 -3.89 14.36 1.76
C TYR A 106 -3.15 13.14 1.20
N ASN A 107 -2.91 13.10 -0.12
CA ASN A 107 -2.24 12.01 -0.83
C ASN A 107 -0.71 12.22 -0.93
N LEU A 108 -0.20 13.42 -0.65
CA LEU A 108 1.23 13.71 -0.69
C LEU A 108 1.89 13.51 0.68
N ARG A 109 3.16 13.12 0.67
CA ARG A 109 4.00 13.09 1.87
C ARG A 109 5.47 13.28 1.52
N VAL A 110 6.22 13.88 2.44
CA VAL A 110 7.68 13.95 2.34
C VAL A 110 8.25 12.54 2.54
N ALA A 111 9.25 12.18 1.74
CA ALA A 111 9.88 10.86 1.78
C ALA A 111 11.39 10.96 1.51
N THR A 112 12.14 10.04 2.11
CA THR A 112 13.49 9.70 1.67
C THR A 112 13.44 8.84 0.40
N VAL A 113 14.59 8.69 -0.26
CA VAL A 113 14.74 7.79 -1.42
C VAL A 113 14.35 6.34 -1.05
N SER A 114 14.73 5.89 0.15
CA SER A 114 14.41 4.53 0.62
C SER A 114 12.91 4.35 0.81
N GLU A 115 12.26 5.26 1.52
CA GLU A 115 10.82 5.22 1.78
C GLU A 115 9.99 5.29 0.49
N ASN A 116 10.35 6.18 -0.44
CA ASN A 116 9.69 6.25 -1.74
C ASN A 116 9.80 4.93 -2.52
N ASN A 117 10.96 4.24 -2.44
CA ASN A 117 11.12 2.92 -3.07
C ASN A 117 10.31 1.82 -2.35
N GLN A 118 10.09 1.94 -1.05
CA GLN A 118 9.23 1.02 -0.29
C GLN A 118 7.77 1.07 -0.77
N ASN A 119 7.30 2.25 -1.17
CA ASN A 119 5.95 2.47 -1.72
C ASN A 119 5.83 2.09 -3.22
N GLN A 120 6.91 1.63 -3.86
CA GLN A 120 6.89 1.31 -5.28
C GLN A 120 6.04 0.06 -5.58
N LYS A 121 5.15 0.14 -6.57
CA LYS A 121 4.39 -1.01 -7.08
C LYS A 121 5.32 -2.01 -7.79
N PRO A 122 4.99 -3.32 -7.78
CA PRO A 122 5.77 -4.31 -8.53
C PRO A 122 5.84 -3.92 -10.01
N GLY A 123 7.05 -3.99 -10.58
CA GLY A 123 7.28 -3.61 -11.97
C GLY A 123 6.57 -4.58 -12.93
N ILE A 124 6.00 -4.03 -14.01
CA ILE A 124 5.21 -4.78 -15.01
C ILE A 124 6.06 -5.81 -15.77
N ARG A 125 7.39 -5.65 -15.77
CA ARG A 125 8.33 -6.55 -16.47
C ARG A 125 8.82 -7.72 -15.61
N GLY A 126 8.40 -7.80 -14.34
CA GLY A 126 8.73 -8.93 -13.47
C GLY A 126 7.96 -10.19 -13.88
N LYS A 127 8.58 -11.36 -13.74
CA LYS A 127 7.89 -12.66 -13.91
C LYS A 127 6.91 -12.95 -12.78
N ASN A 128 7.08 -12.31 -11.62
CA ASN A 128 6.27 -12.57 -10.44
C ASN A 128 5.14 -11.55 -10.35
N LYS A 129 3.94 -12.03 -10.05
CA LYS A 129 2.74 -11.20 -9.97
C LYS A 129 2.74 -10.32 -8.73
N TYR A 130 3.28 -10.85 -7.62
CA TYR A 130 3.25 -10.18 -6.32
C TYR A 130 4.65 -9.74 -5.87
N LYS A 131 4.71 -8.59 -5.21
CA LYS A 131 5.92 -8.01 -4.62
C LYS A 131 6.47 -8.94 -3.54
N GLY A 132 7.79 -9.18 -3.59
CA GLY A 132 8.50 -9.99 -2.60
C GLY A 132 8.32 -11.51 -2.73
N ALA A 133 7.40 -11.97 -3.57
CA ALA A 133 7.22 -13.39 -3.88
C ALA A 133 8.01 -13.75 -5.14
N THR A 134 8.83 -14.79 -5.08
CA THR A 134 9.65 -15.26 -6.21
C THR A 134 9.65 -16.78 -6.27
N TRP A 135 9.44 -17.37 -7.45
CA TRP A 135 9.51 -18.82 -7.61
C TRP A 135 10.96 -19.31 -7.54
N ASP A 136 11.24 -20.20 -6.59
CA ASP A 136 12.52 -20.89 -6.47
C ASP A 136 12.45 -22.23 -7.21
N LYS A 137 13.19 -22.34 -8.31
CA LYS A 137 13.20 -23.55 -9.15
C LYS A 137 13.86 -24.74 -8.46
N ALA A 138 14.83 -24.52 -7.59
CA ALA A 138 15.56 -25.60 -6.92
C ALA A 138 14.68 -26.23 -5.83
N CYS A 139 14.07 -25.39 -5.00
CA CYS A 139 13.18 -25.85 -3.94
C CYS A 139 11.76 -26.18 -4.41
N LYS A 140 11.40 -25.82 -5.66
CA LYS A 140 10.04 -25.90 -6.21
C LYS A 140 9.00 -25.28 -5.28
N LYS A 141 9.35 -24.13 -4.69
CA LYS A 141 8.53 -23.39 -3.72
C LYS A 141 8.61 -21.90 -4.01
N TRP A 142 7.60 -21.17 -3.54
CA TRP A 142 7.61 -19.71 -3.55
C TRP A 142 8.43 -19.18 -2.38
N ARG A 143 9.48 -18.42 -2.67
CA ARG A 143 10.27 -17.73 -1.66
C ARG A 143 9.71 -16.33 -1.43
N ALA A 144 9.54 -15.96 -0.17
CA ALA A 144 9.23 -14.59 0.24
C ALA A 144 10.47 -13.92 0.85
N GLN A 145 10.75 -12.68 0.42
CA GLN A 145 11.88 -11.90 0.93
C GLN A 145 11.60 -10.40 0.89
N ILE A 146 12.20 -9.65 1.80
CA ILE A 146 12.09 -8.18 1.87
C ILE A 146 13.45 -7.55 2.09
N CYS A 147 13.72 -6.40 1.47
CA CYS A 147 14.95 -5.64 1.69
C CYS A 147 14.66 -4.45 2.59
N TYR A 148 15.36 -4.36 3.71
CA TYR A 148 15.24 -3.25 4.66
C TYR A 148 16.63 -2.82 5.14
N HIS A 149 16.93 -1.52 5.10
CA HIS A 149 18.27 -0.97 5.35
C HIS A 149 19.40 -1.73 4.63
N LYS A 150 19.20 -2.02 3.33
CA LYS A 150 20.15 -2.76 2.47
C LYS A 150 20.41 -4.22 2.89
N LYS A 151 19.68 -4.75 3.88
CA LYS A 151 19.74 -6.14 4.29
C LYS A 151 18.55 -6.90 3.70
N LEU A 152 18.85 -8.05 3.09
CA LEU A 152 17.82 -8.96 2.60
C LEU A 152 17.36 -9.87 3.75
N ILE A 153 16.09 -9.80 4.08
CA ILE A 153 15.45 -10.60 5.12
C ILE A 153 14.65 -11.70 4.44
N TRP A 154 14.94 -12.95 4.81
CA TRP A 154 14.23 -14.13 4.34
C TRP A 154 12.98 -14.35 5.19
N LEU A 155 11.83 -14.43 4.53
CA LEU A 155 10.53 -14.59 5.18
C LEU A 155 10.02 -16.04 5.11
N GLY A 156 10.70 -16.89 4.32
CA GLY A 156 10.44 -18.32 4.24
C GLY A 156 10.10 -18.82 2.83
N TYR A 157 9.73 -20.09 2.78
CA TYR A 157 9.28 -20.80 1.59
C TYR A 157 7.84 -21.25 1.76
N PHE A 158 7.05 -21.09 0.70
CA PHE A 158 5.62 -21.32 0.67
C PHE A 158 5.27 -22.20 -0.53
N THR A 159 4.19 -22.95 -0.42
CA THR A 159 3.65 -23.76 -1.51
C THR A 159 2.96 -22.89 -2.56
N ASN A 160 2.31 -21.81 -2.13
CA ASN A 160 1.55 -20.91 -3.00
C ASN A 160 2.18 -19.51 -3.09
N GLU A 161 2.03 -18.87 -4.25
CA GLU A 161 2.51 -17.50 -4.48
C GLU A 161 1.79 -16.50 -3.56
N VAL A 162 0.50 -16.71 -3.33
CA VAL A 162 -0.35 -15.84 -2.51
C VAL A 162 0.11 -15.85 -1.06
N ASP A 163 0.48 -17.02 -0.51
CA ASP A 163 0.95 -17.12 0.87
C ASP A 163 2.30 -16.42 1.05
N ALA A 164 3.21 -16.57 0.09
CA ALA A 164 4.46 -15.83 0.04
C ALA A 164 4.24 -14.31 -0.03
N ALA A 165 3.28 -13.86 -0.84
CA ALA A 165 2.91 -12.46 -0.96
C ALA A 165 2.25 -11.90 0.32
N MET A 166 1.45 -12.70 1.02
CA MET A 166 0.87 -12.33 2.31
C MET A 166 1.94 -12.21 3.40
N ALA A 167 2.92 -13.11 3.42
CA ALA A 167 4.09 -13.01 4.30
C ALA A 167 4.90 -11.73 4.02
N TYR A 168 5.09 -11.38 2.74
CA TYR A 168 5.71 -10.12 2.36
C TYR A 168 4.91 -8.91 2.85
N ASP A 169 3.59 -8.88 2.66
CA ASP A 169 2.76 -7.75 3.12
C ASP A 169 2.87 -7.53 4.63
N ASN A 170 2.86 -8.61 5.42
CA ASN A 170 3.05 -8.54 6.87
C ASN A 170 4.41 -7.93 7.23
N ALA A 171 5.47 -8.34 6.52
CA ALA A 171 6.80 -7.80 6.71
C ALA A 171 6.89 -6.33 6.24
N ALA A 172 6.25 -5.97 5.13
CA ALA A 172 6.23 -4.61 4.60
C ALA A 172 5.56 -3.65 5.59
N ILE A 173 4.45 -4.05 6.21
CA ILE A 173 3.83 -3.28 7.30
C ILE A 173 4.82 -3.08 8.45
N LYS A 174 5.46 -4.16 8.89
CA LYS A 174 6.39 -4.13 10.03
C LYS A 174 7.61 -3.24 9.77
N TYR A 175 8.21 -3.32 8.59
CA TYR A 175 9.48 -2.66 8.29
C TYR A 175 9.31 -1.29 7.62
N PHE A 176 8.25 -1.09 6.82
CA PHE A 176 8.06 0.13 6.03
C PHE A 176 6.94 1.02 6.58
N GLY A 177 6.11 0.51 7.49
CA GLY A 177 5.04 1.28 8.13
C GLY A 177 4.12 1.95 7.11
N SER A 178 4.02 3.28 7.18
CA SER A 178 3.19 4.07 6.28
C SER A 178 3.56 3.90 4.80
N PHE A 179 4.82 3.60 4.48
CA PHE A 179 5.32 3.47 3.12
C PHE A 179 5.15 2.07 2.52
N ALA A 180 4.48 1.16 3.24
CA ALA A 180 4.26 -0.20 2.77
C ALA A 180 3.32 -0.22 1.55
N CYS A 181 3.86 -0.56 0.37
CA CYS A 181 3.03 -0.96 -0.77
C CYS A 181 2.71 -2.45 -0.67
N LEU A 182 1.44 -2.74 -0.34
CA LEU A 182 0.91 -4.10 -0.13
C LEU A 182 0.40 -4.73 -1.43
N ASN A 183 0.47 -6.05 -1.50
CA ASN A 183 -0.11 -6.86 -2.54
C ASN A 183 -1.63 -6.99 -2.40
N PHE A 184 -2.12 -7.09 -1.14
CA PHE A 184 -3.55 -7.25 -0.82
C PHE A 184 -4.02 -6.19 0.18
N PRO A 185 -4.10 -4.90 -0.22
CA PRO A 185 -4.59 -3.84 0.64
C PRO A 185 -6.04 -4.04 1.08
N GLU A 186 -6.90 -4.60 0.21
CA GLU A 186 -8.33 -4.83 0.49
C GLU A 186 -8.59 -5.87 1.59
N LYS A 187 -7.64 -6.79 1.80
CA LYS A 187 -7.72 -7.80 2.86
C LYS A 187 -7.37 -7.26 4.24
N ARG A 188 -7.03 -5.97 4.35
CA ARG A 188 -6.60 -5.35 5.61
C ARG A 188 -7.23 -3.97 5.75
N ASN A 189 -8.03 -3.76 6.79
CA ASN A 189 -8.42 -2.40 7.18
C ASN A 189 -7.24 -1.73 7.87
N ILE A 190 -6.51 -0.91 7.12
CA ILE A 190 -5.53 0.01 7.67
C ILE A 190 -6.31 1.16 8.32
N VAL A 191 -6.40 1.17 9.65
CA VAL A 191 -6.94 2.33 10.37
C VAL A 191 -5.83 3.36 10.51
N HIS A 192 -5.93 4.45 9.74
CA HIS A 192 -5.12 5.64 9.96
C HIS A 192 -5.52 6.24 11.32
N LEU A 193 -4.61 6.22 12.30
CA LEU A 193 -4.81 7.02 13.50
C LEU A 193 -4.40 8.46 13.20
N LYS A 194 -4.99 9.41 13.95
CA LYS A 194 -4.52 10.80 13.93
C LYS A 194 -3.03 10.81 14.32
N ASP A 195 -2.28 11.73 13.74
CA ASP A 195 -0.84 11.96 13.97
C ASP A 195 0.16 11.04 13.25
N GLY A 196 -0.27 10.33 12.20
CA GLY A 196 0.64 9.59 11.31
C GLY A 196 1.04 8.21 11.83
N ASP A 197 0.51 7.81 12.98
CA ASP A 197 0.63 6.46 13.51
C ASP A 197 -0.38 5.51 12.86
N TYR A 198 0.08 4.29 12.58
CA TYR A 198 -0.72 3.24 11.97
C TYR A 198 -0.96 2.13 12.99
N LYS A 199 -2.22 1.88 13.34
CA LYS A 199 -2.60 0.65 14.05
C LYS A 199 -3.16 -0.34 13.04
N MET A 200 -2.31 -1.28 12.65
CA MET A 200 -2.71 -2.35 11.76
C MET A 200 -3.71 -3.25 12.48
N SER A 201 -4.82 -3.50 11.82
CA SER A 201 -5.82 -4.42 12.32
C SER A 201 -6.27 -5.41 11.27
N TYR A 202 -6.24 -6.68 11.64
CA TYR A 202 -6.78 -7.72 10.81
C TYR A 202 -8.30 -7.73 10.96
N VAL A 203 -9.02 -7.63 9.84
CA VAL A 203 -10.45 -7.92 9.76
C VAL A 203 -10.56 -9.24 9.05
N MET A 204 -10.96 -10.27 9.80
CA MET A 204 -11.15 -11.61 9.24
C MET A 204 -12.26 -11.58 8.20
N SER A 205 -11.98 -12.06 6.98
CA SER A 205 -13.04 -12.31 6.01
C SER A 205 -13.83 -13.58 6.40
N GLU A 206 -15.04 -13.73 5.88
CA GLU A 206 -15.86 -14.93 6.14
C GLU A 206 -15.14 -16.22 5.72
N GLN A 207 -14.34 -16.15 4.64
CA GLN A 207 -13.51 -17.26 4.18
C GLN A 207 -12.39 -17.60 5.17
N ASP A 208 -11.79 -16.58 5.80
CA ASP A 208 -10.75 -16.78 6.81
C ASP A 208 -11.33 -17.43 8.07
N VAL A 209 -12.53 -17.01 8.48
CA VAL A 209 -13.27 -17.64 9.58
C VAL A 209 -13.51 -19.13 9.28
N GLN A 210 -14.01 -19.46 8.09
CA GLN A 210 -14.25 -20.83 7.67
C GLN A 210 -12.97 -21.68 7.64
N ASN A 211 -11.85 -21.11 7.18
CA ASN A 211 -10.57 -21.80 7.16
C ASN A 211 -10.05 -22.12 8.57
N ILE A 212 -10.20 -21.19 9.52
CA ILE A 212 -9.83 -21.42 10.92
C ILE A 212 -10.76 -22.46 11.55
N GLU A 213 -12.05 -22.39 11.30
CA GLU A 213 -13.01 -23.39 11.80
C GLU A 213 -12.71 -24.79 11.28
N LYS A 214 -12.30 -24.91 10.01
CA LYS A 214 -11.88 -26.18 9.44
C LYS A 214 -10.64 -26.73 10.16
N LYS A 215 -9.60 -25.90 10.34
CA LYS A 215 -8.38 -26.27 11.10
C LYS A 215 -8.71 -26.69 12.54
N LEU A 216 -9.63 -25.98 13.20
CA LEU A 216 -10.08 -26.29 14.56
C LEU A 216 -10.89 -27.60 14.63
N ASN A 217 -11.72 -27.89 13.62
CA ASN A 217 -12.45 -29.15 13.53
C ASN A 217 -11.51 -30.34 13.33
N ASP A 218 -10.46 -30.18 12.52
CA ASP A 218 -9.44 -31.22 12.33
C ASP A 218 -8.70 -31.55 13.63
N LEU A 219 -8.65 -30.61 14.59
CA LEU A 219 -8.01 -30.77 15.89
C LEU A 219 -8.91 -31.47 16.94
N LYS A 220 -10.23 -31.56 16.72
CA LYS A 220 -11.17 -32.18 17.67
C LYS A 220 -10.93 -33.68 17.89
N ASN A 221 -10.27 -34.32 16.93
CA ASN A 221 -9.98 -35.75 16.96
C ASN A 221 -8.71 -36.09 17.75
N TYR A 222 -8.01 -35.09 18.31
CA TYR A 222 -6.79 -35.29 19.07
C TYR A 222 -7.04 -35.14 20.58
N PRO A 223 -6.31 -35.88 21.44
CA PRO A 223 -6.39 -35.71 22.88
C PRO A 223 -6.03 -34.27 23.29
N ILE A 224 -6.80 -33.68 24.22
CA ILE A 224 -6.59 -32.29 24.69
C ILE A 224 -5.15 -32.06 25.15
N SER A 225 -4.53 -33.05 25.81
CA SER A 225 -3.14 -33.02 26.27
C SER A 225 -2.11 -32.90 25.13
N GLN A 226 -2.48 -33.25 23.89
CA GLN A 226 -1.62 -33.21 22.71
C GLN A 226 -1.90 -32.02 21.80
N ILE A 227 -3.08 -31.40 21.89
CA ILE A 227 -3.50 -30.30 21.00
C ILE A 227 -2.48 -29.15 21.04
N PHE A 228 -1.96 -28.79 22.22
CA PHE A 228 -0.97 -27.73 22.35
C PHE A 228 0.36 -28.04 21.63
N LEU A 229 0.85 -29.29 21.74
CA LEU A 229 2.04 -29.73 21.01
C LEU A 229 1.79 -29.79 19.50
N ILE A 230 0.61 -30.28 19.08
CA ILE A 230 0.23 -30.38 17.67
C ILE A 230 0.09 -28.99 17.03
N LEU A 231 -0.46 -28.01 17.77
CA LEU A 231 -0.56 -26.63 17.29
C LEU A 231 0.84 -26.04 17.05
N LYS A 232 1.80 -26.31 17.94
CA LYS A 232 3.18 -25.86 17.80
C LYS A 232 3.90 -26.57 16.63
N ASP A 233 3.72 -27.88 16.48
CA ASP A 233 4.35 -28.68 15.42
C ASP A 233 3.79 -28.36 14.02
N LYS A 234 2.49 -28.05 13.92
CA LYS A 234 1.84 -27.63 12.67
C LYS A 234 2.00 -26.14 12.35
N GLY A 235 2.73 -25.38 13.18
CA GLY A 235 2.94 -23.94 12.99
C GLY A 235 1.65 -23.12 13.07
N LEU A 236 0.69 -23.54 13.89
CA LEU A 236 -0.61 -22.90 14.09
C LEU A 236 -0.61 -21.92 15.27
N ASP A 237 0.48 -21.19 15.46
CA ASP A 237 0.66 -20.18 16.53
C ASP A 237 -0.43 -19.10 16.47
N GLU A 238 -1.00 -18.87 15.29
CA GLU A 238 -2.14 -17.97 15.08
C GLU A 238 -3.34 -18.33 15.98
N ILE A 239 -3.66 -19.62 16.13
CA ILE A 239 -4.81 -20.10 16.92
C ILE A 239 -4.57 -19.87 18.41
N VAL A 240 -3.37 -20.20 18.89
CA VAL A 240 -2.97 -20.03 20.30
C VAL A 240 -3.04 -18.56 20.70
N ASN A 241 -2.51 -17.68 19.86
CA ASN A 241 -2.53 -16.25 20.10
C ASN A 241 -3.94 -15.64 20.04
N MET A 242 -4.82 -16.15 19.16
CA MET A 242 -6.23 -15.73 19.15
C MET A 242 -6.93 -16.14 20.45
N CYS A 243 -6.72 -17.36 20.94
CA CYS A 243 -7.22 -17.80 22.24
C CYS A 243 -6.78 -16.86 23.38
N HIS A 244 -5.49 -16.48 23.42
CA HIS A 244 -5.00 -15.51 24.41
C HIS A 244 -5.65 -14.13 24.26
N TYR A 245 -5.78 -13.63 23.04
CA TYR A 245 -6.41 -12.32 22.79
C TYR A 245 -7.88 -12.28 23.23
N PHE A 246 -8.63 -13.34 22.96
CA PHE A 246 -10.03 -13.45 23.36
C PHE A 246 -10.24 -13.92 24.80
N GLY A 247 -9.15 -14.31 25.49
CA GLY A 247 -9.20 -14.94 26.80
C GLY A 247 -10.08 -16.19 26.81
N CYS A 248 -9.98 -17.02 25.77
CA CYS A 248 -10.88 -18.16 25.57
C CYS A 248 -10.15 -19.45 25.25
N GLY A 249 -10.81 -20.58 25.50
CA GLY A 249 -10.32 -21.90 25.07
C GLY A 249 -10.44 -22.11 23.55
N ILE A 250 -9.73 -23.11 23.03
CA ILE A 250 -9.77 -23.52 21.61
C ILE A 250 -11.21 -23.87 21.16
N SER A 251 -11.99 -24.48 22.05
CA SER A 251 -13.40 -24.83 21.83
C SER A 251 -14.33 -23.62 21.68
N GLU A 252 -13.99 -22.50 22.31
CA GLU A 252 -14.80 -21.27 22.34
C GLU A 252 -14.40 -20.28 21.24
N LEU A 253 -13.19 -20.45 20.71
CA LEU A 253 -12.60 -19.57 19.72
C LEU A 253 -13.46 -19.36 18.45
N PRO A 254 -14.10 -20.39 17.85
CA PRO A 254 -14.97 -20.20 16.67
C PRO A 254 -16.09 -19.18 16.89
N GLN A 255 -16.73 -19.22 18.07
CA GLN A 255 -17.84 -18.33 18.41
C GLN A 255 -17.36 -16.89 18.60
N LYS A 256 -16.21 -16.70 19.28
CA LYS A 256 -15.57 -15.39 19.49
C LYS A 256 -15.15 -14.76 18.17
N ILE A 257 -14.52 -15.53 17.29
CA ILE A 257 -14.09 -15.07 15.96
C ILE A 257 -15.29 -14.65 15.10
N ARG A 258 -16.36 -15.45 15.03
CA ARG A 258 -17.59 -15.09 14.29
C ARG A 258 -18.22 -13.80 14.83
N HIS A 259 -18.28 -13.65 16.14
CA HIS A 259 -18.80 -12.44 16.76
C HIS A 259 -17.97 -11.20 16.37
N PHE A 260 -16.63 -11.30 16.42
CA PHE A 260 -15.72 -10.21 16.06
C PHE A 260 -15.72 -9.87 14.56
N SER A 261 -15.84 -10.87 13.68
CA SER A 261 -15.98 -10.69 12.23
C SER A 261 -17.22 -9.86 11.90
N LYS A 262 -18.38 -10.18 12.50
CA LYS A 262 -19.66 -9.49 12.26
C LYS A 262 -19.64 -8.01 12.62
N ILE A 263 -18.89 -7.64 13.67
CA ILE A 263 -18.78 -6.26 14.14
C ILE A 263 -17.63 -5.49 13.47
N LYS A 264 -16.95 -6.09 12.46
CA LYS A 264 -15.81 -5.53 11.71
C LYS A 264 -14.75 -4.91 12.62
N LYS A 265 -14.57 -5.45 13.84
CA LYS A 265 -13.64 -4.87 14.80
C LYS A 265 -12.20 -5.24 14.46
N PRO A 266 -11.27 -4.29 14.60
CA PRO A 266 -9.86 -4.50 14.35
C PRO A 266 -9.25 -5.56 15.31
N MET A 267 -8.67 -6.66 14.80
CA MET A 267 -7.82 -7.56 15.61
C MET A 267 -6.35 -7.13 15.59
N PRO A 268 -5.62 -7.18 16.72
CA PRO A 268 -4.18 -6.86 16.74
C PRO A 268 -3.39 -7.88 15.93
N MET A 269 -2.34 -7.41 15.25
CA MET A 269 -1.39 -8.29 14.55
C MET A 269 -0.64 -9.18 15.54
N PHE A 270 -0.50 -10.46 15.17
CA PHE A 270 0.33 -11.44 15.87
C PHE A 270 1.78 -10.97 15.89
N LYS A 271 2.28 -10.60 17.07
CA LYS A 271 3.72 -10.50 17.29
C LYS A 271 4.23 -11.94 17.38
N GLN A 272 4.90 -12.44 16.34
CA GLN A 272 5.90 -13.48 16.59
C GLN A 272 7.00 -12.81 17.41
N GLU A 273 7.11 -13.21 18.68
CA GLU A 273 8.23 -12.85 19.53
C GLU A 273 9.52 -13.23 18.79
N ILE A 274 10.28 -12.20 18.40
CA ILE A 274 11.66 -12.39 17.96
C ILE A 274 12.43 -12.58 19.26
N GLU A 275 12.85 -13.82 19.55
CA GLU A 275 13.92 -14.06 20.50
C GLU A 275 15.13 -13.21 20.06
N LYS A 276 15.62 -12.40 21.00
CA LYS A 276 16.64 -11.36 20.80
C LYS A 276 17.99 -11.92 20.41
#